data_AF-A0A1Y2PBJ4-F1
#
_entry.id   AF-A0A1Y2PBJ4-F1
#
_cell.length_a   1.000
_cell.length_b   1.000
_cell.length_c   1.000
_cell.angle_alpha   90.00
_cell.angle_beta   90.00
_cell.angle_gamma   90.00
#
_symmetry.space_group_name_H-M   'P 1'
#
loop_
_entity.id
_entity.type
_entity.pdbx_description
1 polymer ?
#
loop_
_entity_poly.entity_id
_entity_poly.type
_entity_poly.pdbx_seq_one_letter_code
_entity_poly.pdbx_strand_id
1 'polypeptide(L)'
;MNLRLLIASIVTSLLLVSCGSSKKVVNNTNKNVIIEHEEKKPDVPQLEQIEKPLKTNGNHTLAYIHKFAPIAVREMNEYGIPASITLAQGVLESGSGRSPLAIRSNNHFGIKCHRGWKGKSVTHDDDEKGECFRKYKYPETSYEDHSKFLVSRKRYAGLFRLRKTDYKGWAYGLKRAGYATDRRYPQKLIGIIKKYNLTRYDRVKTKKNKVSKPTYSTGNYYKVQKGDTLYSISRKFKISVDQLKEVNGLKSNALSIGQHLLIN
;
A
#
# COMPACT_ATOMS: atom_id res chain seq x y z
N MET A 1 22.12 -67.71 -38.44
CA MET A 1 23.52 -68.16 -38.25
C MET A 1 24.36 -66.89 -38.13
N ASN A 2 24.53 -66.38 -36.90
CA ASN A 2 25.78 -66.44 -36.10
C ASN A 2 26.97 -65.86 -36.90
N LEU A 3 27.76 -64.87 -36.46
CA LEU A 3 28.51 -64.89 -35.21
C LEU A 3 29.36 -63.59 -35.07
N ARG A 4 29.26 -62.96 -33.89
CA ARG A 4 30.28 -62.26 -33.05
C ARG A 4 31.68 -61.95 -33.63
N LEU A 5 32.25 -60.78 -33.29
CA LEU A 5 33.31 -60.65 -32.27
C LEU A 5 33.85 -59.21 -32.08
N LEU A 6 33.99 -58.84 -30.80
CA LEU A 6 34.79 -57.75 -30.23
C LEU A 6 36.29 -57.89 -30.57
N ILE A 7 37.05 -56.78 -30.54
CA ILE A 7 38.32 -56.62 -29.76
C ILE A 7 38.75 -55.13 -29.77
N ALA A 8 39.23 -54.69 -28.61
CA ALA A 8 39.64 -53.35 -28.23
C ALA A 8 41.08 -52.99 -28.64
N SER A 9 41.39 -51.70 -28.84
CA SER A 9 42.76 -51.17 -28.66
C SER A 9 42.76 -49.65 -28.40
N ILE A 10 42.85 -49.30 -27.11
CA ILE A 10 43.76 -48.32 -26.50
C ILE A 10 44.16 -47.11 -27.38
N VAL A 11 43.62 -45.93 -27.09
CA VAL A 11 44.25 -44.64 -27.45
C VAL A 11 44.65 -43.93 -26.17
N THR A 12 45.89 -44.18 -25.77
CA THR A 12 46.62 -43.40 -24.77
C THR A 12 47.35 -42.28 -25.48
N SER A 13 47.01 -41.03 -25.21
CA SER A 13 47.90 -39.88 -25.47
C SER A 13 47.53 -38.75 -24.53
N LEU A 14 48.26 -38.68 -23.42
CA LEU A 14 48.28 -37.56 -22.49
C LEU A 14 49.12 -36.41 -23.07
N LEU A 15 48.55 -35.20 -23.00
CA LEU A 15 49.15 -33.89 -22.69
C LEU A 15 50.30 -33.35 -23.56
N LEU A 16 50.08 -32.14 -24.12
CA LEU A 16 50.83 -30.95 -23.70
C LEU A 16 49.94 -29.68 -23.76
N VAL A 17 50.21 -28.80 -22.82
CA VAL A 17 49.49 -27.59 -22.40
C VAL A 17 49.69 -26.43 -23.39
N SER A 18 48.65 -25.60 -23.59
CA SER A 18 48.84 -24.15 -23.72
C SER A 18 47.57 -23.38 -23.33
N CYS A 19 47.60 -22.76 -22.16
CA CYS A 19 46.62 -21.76 -21.75
C CYS A 19 46.85 -20.46 -22.51
N GLY A 20 46.13 -20.25 -23.61
CA GLY A 20 46.02 -18.96 -24.27
C GLY A 20 44.95 -18.08 -23.59
N SER A 21 45.37 -17.14 -22.76
CA SER A 21 44.48 -16.11 -22.18
C SER A 21 44.14 -15.06 -23.24
N SER A 22 42.92 -15.13 -23.79
CA SER A 22 42.36 -14.06 -24.63
C SER A 22 41.68 -13.03 -23.74
N LYS A 23 42.34 -11.88 -23.52
CA LYS A 23 41.71 -10.70 -22.93
C LYS A 23 40.75 -10.10 -23.96
N LYS A 24 39.44 -10.35 -23.80
CA LYS A 24 38.41 -9.52 -24.45
C LYS A 24 38.36 -8.16 -23.76
N VAL A 25 38.85 -7.14 -24.47
CA VAL A 25 38.63 -5.73 -24.11
C VAL A 25 37.14 -5.44 -24.30
N VAL A 26 36.43 -5.22 -23.19
CA VAL A 26 35.04 -4.76 -23.22
C VAL A 26 35.06 -3.24 -23.38
N ASN A 27 34.64 -2.75 -24.53
CA ASN A 27 34.39 -1.33 -24.74
C ASN A 27 33.24 -0.88 -23.82
N ASN A 28 33.57 0.03 -22.90
CA ASN A 28 32.63 0.63 -21.96
C ASN A 28 31.69 1.58 -22.73
N THR A 29 30.62 1.02 -23.26
CA THR A 29 29.47 1.82 -23.66
C THR A 29 28.77 2.22 -22.37
N ASN A 30 28.72 3.53 -22.07
CA ASN A 30 28.00 4.09 -20.92
C ASN A 30 26.56 3.54 -20.88
N LYS A 31 26.35 2.45 -20.12
CA LYS A 31 25.02 2.07 -19.67
C LYS A 31 24.65 3.14 -18.66
N ASN A 32 23.69 3.99 -19.02
CA ASN A 32 22.88 4.68 -18.03
C ASN A 32 22.22 3.60 -17.17
N VAL A 33 22.87 3.28 -16.05
CA VAL A 33 22.29 2.47 -14.99
C VAL A 33 21.19 3.32 -14.41
N ILE A 34 19.95 3.09 -14.88
CA ILE A 34 18.78 3.54 -14.15
C ILE A 34 18.82 2.75 -12.85
N ILE A 35 19.35 3.37 -11.79
CA ILE A 35 19.26 2.83 -10.44
C ILE A 35 17.77 2.81 -10.12
N GLU A 36 17.15 1.65 -10.28
CA GLU A 36 15.77 1.43 -9.86
C GLU A 36 15.76 1.61 -8.34
N HIS A 37 15.32 2.78 -7.88
CA HIS A 37 15.19 3.08 -6.46
C HIS A 37 14.28 2.02 -5.85
N GLU A 38 14.85 1.11 -5.07
CA GLU A 38 14.11 0.05 -4.39
C GLU A 38 13.08 0.71 -3.46
N GLU A 39 11.82 0.81 -3.89
CA GLU A 39 10.76 1.42 -3.08
C GLU A 39 10.67 0.63 -1.77
N LYS A 40 11.17 1.22 -0.67
CA LYS A 40 11.14 0.62 0.67
C LYS A 40 9.71 0.47 1.14
N LYS A 41 9.40 -0.68 1.75
CA LYS A 41 8.10 -0.98 2.38
C LYS A 41 7.63 0.22 3.23
N PRO A 42 6.35 0.63 3.15
CA PRO A 42 5.83 1.72 3.95
C PRO A 42 6.10 1.50 5.44
N ASP A 43 6.60 2.53 6.10
CA ASP A 43 6.83 2.52 7.54
C ASP A 43 5.47 2.55 8.24
N VAL A 44 5.22 1.56 9.09
CA VAL A 44 3.92 1.36 9.76
C VAL A 44 4.11 1.76 11.22
N PRO A 45 3.46 2.84 11.70
CA PRO A 45 3.56 3.26 13.09
C PRO A 45 3.18 2.12 14.04
N GLN A 46 3.99 1.86 15.07
CA GLN A 46 3.63 0.90 16.11
C GLN A 46 2.51 1.47 16.96
N LEU A 47 1.38 0.77 17.04
CA LEU A 47 0.24 1.15 17.89
C LEU A 47 0.44 0.61 19.32
N GLU A 48 1.29 1.25 20.11
CA GLU A 48 1.51 0.86 21.53
C GLU A 48 0.25 0.99 22.41
N GLN A 49 -0.76 1.77 21.99
CA GLN A 49 -1.96 2.07 22.79
C GLN A 49 -3.12 1.06 22.62
N ILE A 50 -2.93 -0.02 21.87
CA ILE A 50 -3.90 -1.11 21.83
C ILE A 50 -3.58 -2.03 23.00
N GLU A 51 -4.38 -1.99 24.08
CA GLU A 51 -4.19 -2.75 25.35
C GLU A 51 -4.15 -4.28 25.18
N LYS A 52 -3.10 -4.80 24.54
CA LYS A 52 -2.90 -6.17 24.05
C LYS A 52 -3.57 -6.45 22.69
N PRO A 53 -2.79 -6.94 21.70
CA PRO A 53 -3.33 -7.39 20.44
C PRO A 53 -4.25 -8.59 20.63
N LEU A 54 -5.33 -8.67 19.84
CA LEU A 54 -6.26 -9.81 19.90
C LEU A 54 -5.48 -11.10 19.62
N LYS A 55 -5.55 -12.07 20.53
CA LYS A 55 -5.04 -13.42 20.26
C LYS A 55 -5.77 -13.95 19.01
N THR A 56 -5.01 -14.28 17.97
CA THR A 56 -5.60 -14.67 16.69
C THR A 56 -6.18 -16.08 16.77
N ASN A 57 -5.63 -16.99 17.57
CA ASN A 57 -6.09 -18.38 17.74
C ASN A 57 -6.42 -19.08 16.39
N GLY A 58 -5.62 -18.83 15.34
CA GLY A 58 -5.87 -19.36 13.99
C GLY A 58 -6.97 -18.64 13.18
N ASN A 59 -7.65 -17.65 13.76
CA ASN A 59 -8.62 -16.80 13.07
C ASN A 59 -7.91 -15.82 12.13
N HIS A 60 -7.91 -16.16 10.84
CA HIS A 60 -7.30 -15.37 9.78
C HIS A 60 -7.85 -13.94 9.70
N THR A 61 -9.13 -13.70 9.98
CA THR A 61 -9.70 -12.34 10.01
C THR A 61 -9.13 -11.51 11.14
N LEU A 62 -8.94 -12.08 12.33
CA LEU A 62 -8.25 -11.40 13.43
C LEU A 62 -6.80 -11.09 13.08
N ALA A 63 -6.10 -12.03 12.43
CA ALA A 63 -4.74 -11.80 11.96
C ALA A 63 -4.66 -10.66 10.94
N TYR A 64 -5.61 -10.60 10.01
CA TYR A 64 -5.76 -9.51 9.05
C TYR A 64 -6.00 -8.16 9.76
N ILE A 65 -6.97 -8.10 10.67
CA ILE A 65 -7.28 -6.90 11.44
C ILE A 65 -6.05 -6.43 12.22
N HIS A 66 -5.36 -7.33 12.89
CA HIS A 66 -4.16 -6.99 13.66
C HIS A 66 -3.06 -6.42 12.76
N LYS A 67 -2.81 -7.04 11.61
CA LYS A 67 -1.81 -6.58 10.64
C LYS A 67 -2.11 -5.17 10.13
N PHE A 68 -3.37 -4.85 9.87
CA PHE A 68 -3.76 -3.61 9.20
C PHE A 68 -4.33 -2.52 10.12
N ALA A 69 -4.61 -2.81 11.39
CA ALA A 69 -5.09 -1.81 12.34
C ALA A 69 -4.18 -0.58 12.47
N PRO A 70 -2.84 -0.71 12.55
CA PRO A 70 -1.92 0.42 12.50
C PRO A 70 -2.10 1.35 11.30
N ILE A 71 -2.25 0.75 10.12
CA ILE A 71 -2.47 1.48 8.89
C ILE A 71 -3.83 2.16 8.93
N ALA A 72 -4.91 1.44 9.25
CA ALA A 72 -6.25 2.00 9.32
C ALA A 72 -6.37 3.16 10.33
N VAL A 73 -5.69 3.09 11.47
CA VAL A 73 -5.64 4.20 12.45
C VAL A 73 -4.88 5.40 11.89
N ARG A 74 -3.75 5.17 11.20
CA ARG A 74 -3.03 6.26 10.51
C ARG A 74 -3.90 6.91 9.45
N GLU A 75 -4.52 6.11 8.56
CA GLU A 75 -5.44 6.58 7.52
C GLU A 75 -6.61 7.37 8.13
N MET A 76 -7.13 6.95 9.28
CA MET A 76 -8.19 7.67 9.99
C MET A 76 -7.73 9.04 10.49
N ASN A 77 -6.52 9.14 11.01
CA ASN A 77 -5.99 10.40 11.52
C ASN A 77 -5.67 11.36 10.37
N GLU A 78 -5.14 10.84 9.25
CA GLU A 78 -4.73 11.63 8.09
C GLU A 78 -5.89 12.03 7.16
N TYR A 79 -6.80 11.10 6.86
CA TYR A 79 -7.88 11.29 5.88
C TYR A 79 -9.27 11.42 6.51
N GLY A 80 -9.43 11.10 7.80
CA GLY A 80 -10.68 11.29 8.53
C GLY A 80 -11.71 10.17 8.42
N ILE A 81 -11.37 9.04 7.79
CA ILE A 81 -12.24 7.86 7.66
C ILE A 81 -12.11 7.01 8.93
N PRO A 82 -13.18 6.61 9.63
CA PRO A 82 -13.08 5.76 10.82
C PRO A 82 -12.22 4.51 10.57
N ALA A 83 -11.28 4.22 11.47
CA ALA A 83 -10.42 3.05 11.34
C ALA A 83 -11.25 1.75 11.32
N SER A 84 -12.34 1.72 12.08
CA SER A 84 -13.31 0.62 12.08
C SER A 84 -13.95 0.38 10.71
N ILE A 85 -14.27 1.45 9.98
CA ILE A 85 -14.81 1.38 8.62
C ILE A 85 -13.77 0.86 7.65
N THR A 86 -12.56 1.44 7.65
CA THR A 86 -11.48 0.99 6.78
C THR A 86 -11.14 -0.48 6.99
N LEU A 87 -11.06 -0.94 8.25
CA LEU A 87 -10.81 -2.34 8.56
C LEU A 87 -11.97 -3.26 8.15
N ALA A 88 -13.22 -2.83 8.37
CA ALA A 88 -14.38 -3.63 8.00
C ALA A 88 -14.54 -3.77 6.49
N GLN A 89 -14.31 -2.71 5.73
CA GLN A 89 -14.25 -2.75 4.27
C GLN A 89 -13.09 -3.66 3.84
N GLY A 90 -11.89 -3.46 4.39
CA GLY A 90 -10.75 -4.32 4.08
C GLY A 90 -11.05 -5.81 4.31
N VAL A 91 -11.70 -6.18 5.43
CA VAL A 91 -12.12 -7.56 5.71
C VAL A 91 -13.14 -8.04 4.68
N LEU A 92 -14.17 -7.25 4.40
CA LEU A 92 -15.26 -7.63 3.50
C LEU A 92 -14.81 -7.77 2.04
N GLU A 93 -14.18 -6.74 1.50
CA GLU A 93 -13.81 -6.65 0.08
C GLU A 93 -12.67 -7.61 -0.29
N SER A 94 -11.74 -7.87 0.64
CA SER A 94 -10.60 -8.75 0.37
C SER A 94 -10.78 -10.18 0.89
N GLY A 95 -11.92 -10.50 1.51
CA GLY A 95 -12.09 -11.77 2.21
C GLY A 95 -10.99 -11.99 3.25
N SER A 96 -10.70 -10.97 4.07
CA SER A 96 -9.56 -10.95 4.99
C SER A 96 -8.21 -11.19 4.32
N GLY A 97 -8.00 -10.60 3.14
CA GLY A 97 -6.77 -10.65 2.35
C GLY A 97 -6.59 -11.93 1.54
N ARG A 98 -7.62 -12.78 1.46
CA ARG A 98 -7.57 -14.09 0.80
C ARG A 98 -8.26 -14.12 -0.56
N SER A 99 -8.93 -13.04 -0.97
CA SER A 99 -9.53 -12.98 -2.30
C SER A 99 -8.45 -13.08 -3.38
N PRO A 100 -8.75 -13.70 -4.54
CA PRO A 100 -7.78 -13.80 -5.62
C PRO A 100 -7.26 -12.43 -6.08
N LEU A 101 -8.12 -11.40 -6.06
CA LEU A 101 -7.74 -10.02 -6.35
C LEU A 101 -6.72 -9.50 -5.33
N ALA A 102 -6.98 -9.64 -4.02
CA ALA A 102 -6.07 -9.17 -2.98
C ALA A 102 -4.72 -9.89 -3.03
N ILE A 103 -4.71 -11.22 -3.20
CA ILE A 103 -3.47 -12.01 -3.26
C ILE A 103 -2.61 -11.62 -4.47
N ARG A 104 -3.20 -11.48 -5.66
CA ARG A 104 -2.43 -11.26 -6.90
C ARG A 104 -2.03 -9.81 -7.14
N SER A 105 -2.74 -8.87 -6.52
CA SER A 105 -2.60 -7.44 -6.84
C SER A 105 -2.45 -6.53 -5.64
N ASN A 106 -2.49 -7.07 -4.42
CA ASN A 106 -2.56 -6.30 -3.18
C ASN A 106 -3.71 -5.27 -3.18
N ASN A 107 -4.77 -5.48 -3.96
CA ASN A 107 -5.95 -4.63 -3.97
C ASN A 107 -6.96 -5.14 -2.94
N HIS A 108 -6.96 -4.51 -1.77
CA HIS A 108 -7.75 -4.95 -0.61
C HIS A 108 -9.17 -4.37 -0.57
N PHE A 109 -9.51 -3.47 -1.49
CA PHE A 109 -10.76 -2.69 -1.46
C PHE A 109 -11.55 -2.76 -2.77
N GLY A 110 -11.13 -3.61 -3.72
CA GLY A 110 -11.82 -3.76 -5.01
C GLY A 110 -11.79 -2.50 -5.87
N ILE A 111 -10.75 -1.66 -5.76
CA ILE A 111 -10.74 -0.37 -6.49
C ILE A 111 -10.49 -0.63 -7.98
N LYS A 112 -11.51 -0.32 -8.80
CA LYS A 112 -11.47 -0.41 -10.26
C LYS A 112 -10.55 0.67 -10.87
N CYS A 113 -10.08 0.41 -12.08
CA CYS A 113 -9.39 1.39 -12.91
C CYS A 113 -10.40 2.44 -13.34
N HIS A 114 -10.22 3.68 -12.90
CA HIS A 114 -11.02 4.81 -13.38
C HIS A 114 -10.24 5.61 -14.42
N ARG A 115 -10.95 6.46 -15.18
CA ARG A 115 -10.32 7.39 -16.13
C ARG A 115 -9.17 8.14 -15.44
N GLY A 116 -7.97 8.05 -16.02
CA GLY A 116 -6.75 8.67 -15.49
C GLY A 116 -5.89 7.80 -14.57
N TRP A 117 -6.26 6.54 -14.29
CA TRP A 117 -5.34 5.60 -13.63
C TRP A 117 -4.16 5.28 -14.56
N LYS A 118 -2.94 5.57 -14.11
CA LYS A 118 -1.68 5.32 -14.84
C LYS A 118 -0.79 4.26 -14.17
N GLY A 119 -1.21 3.76 -13.02
CA GLY A 119 -0.48 2.73 -12.28
C GLY A 119 -0.69 1.34 -12.87
N LYS A 120 -0.05 0.33 -12.26
CA LYS A 120 -0.24 -1.08 -12.66
C LYS A 120 -1.71 -1.47 -12.48
N SER A 121 -2.17 -2.41 -13.30
CA SER A 121 -3.51 -2.97 -13.24
C SER A 121 -3.49 -4.49 -13.36
N VAL A 122 -4.62 -5.11 -13.03
CA VAL A 122 -4.91 -6.51 -13.28
C VAL A 122 -6.35 -6.63 -13.78
N THR A 123 -6.59 -7.57 -14.68
CA THR A 123 -7.95 -7.94 -15.08
C THR A 123 -8.50 -8.97 -14.10
N HIS A 124 -9.71 -8.76 -13.62
CA HIS A 124 -10.42 -9.72 -12.78
C HIS A 124 -11.90 -9.68 -13.12
N ASP A 125 -12.51 -10.84 -13.29
CA ASP A 125 -13.95 -10.94 -13.52
C ASP A 125 -14.65 -10.88 -12.15
N ASP A 126 -15.37 -9.78 -11.89
CA ASP A 126 -16.12 -9.54 -10.64
C ASP A 126 -17.60 -9.30 -10.95
N ASP A 127 -17.97 -8.11 -11.44
CA ASP A 127 -19.33 -7.81 -11.90
C ASP A 127 -19.51 -8.08 -13.40
N GLU A 128 -18.49 -7.73 -14.19
CA GLU A 128 -18.44 -7.94 -15.64
C GLU A 128 -17.16 -8.69 -16.04
N LYS A 129 -17.17 -9.33 -17.21
CA LYS A 129 -15.98 -9.98 -17.75
C LYS A 129 -14.97 -8.91 -18.17
N GLY A 130 -13.72 -9.06 -17.72
CA GLY A 130 -12.63 -8.19 -18.14
C GLY A 130 -12.49 -6.89 -17.35
N GLU A 131 -13.08 -6.78 -16.16
CA GLU A 131 -12.97 -5.56 -15.36
C GLU A 131 -11.52 -5.26 -14.96
N CYS A 132 -11.12 -4.00 -15.14
CA CYS A 132 -9.80 -3.53 -14.76
C CYS A 132 -9.80 -3.12 -13.30
N PHE A 133 -8.87 -3.69 -12.54
CA PHE A 133 -8.60 -3.33 -11.14
C PHE A 133 -7.20 -2.77 -11.00
N ARG A 134 -7.05 -1.83 -10.07
CA ARG A 134 -5.73 -1.28 -9.71
C ARG A 134 -4.87 -2.38 -9.08
N LYS A 135 -3.57 -2.38 -9.40
CA LYS A 135 -2.58 -3.29 -8.83
C LYS A 135 -1.53 -2.50 -8.05
N TYR A 136 -1.21 -2.99 -6.87
CA TYR A 136 -0.33 -2.35 -5.91
C TYR A 136 0.87 -3.23 -5.59
N LYS A 137 2.00 -2.59 -5.30
CA LYS A 137 3.20 -3.28 -4.83
C LYS A 137 3.04 -3.78 -3.39
N TYR A 138 2.34 -3.02 -2.55
CA TYR A 138 2.13 -3.32 -1.14
C TYR A 138 0.65 -3.13 -0.74
N PRO A 139 0.09 -3.98 0.14
CA PRO A 139 -1.25 -3.77 0.70
C PRO A 139 -1.48 -2.37 1.27
N GLU A 140 -0.46 -1.82 1.93
CA GLU A 140 -0.43 -0.49 2.51
C GLU A 140 -0.79 0.60 1.48
N THR A 141 -0.29 0.48 0.25
CA THR A 141 -0.59 1.43 -0.83
C THR A 141 -2.02 1.29 -1.36
N SER A 142 -2.65 0.12 -1.20
CA SER A 142 -4.08 -0.05 -1.47
C SER A 142 -4.98 0.57 -0.40
N TYR A 143 -4.56 0.52 0.87
CA TYR A 143 -5.26 1.23 1.97
C TYR A 143 -5.23 2.74 1.76
N GLU A 144 -4.08 3.26 1.37
CA GLU A 144 -3.93 4.69 1.08
C GLU A 144 -4.74 5.11 -0.15
N ASP A 145 -4.70 4.34 -1.24
CA ASP A 145 -5.47 4.65 -2.44
C ASP A 145 -6.98 4.57 -2.17
N HIS A 146 -7.43 3.67 -1.28
CA HIS A 146 -8.79 3.66 -0.78
C HIS A 146 -9.15 4.94 -0.02
N SER A 147 -8.28 5.42 0.87
CA SER A 147 -8.49 6.69 1.58
C SER A 147 -8.60 7.86 0.61
N LYS A 148 -7.67 7.96 -0.34
CA LYS A 148 -7.71 8.98 -1.41
C LYS A 148 -8.95 8.83 -2.27
N PHE A 149 -9.38 7.61 -2.56
CA PHE A 149 -10.56 7.33 -3.36
C PHE A 149 -11.81 7.96 -2.74
N LEU A 150 -11.99 7.80 -1.42
CA LEU A 150 -13.11 8.37 -0.67
C LEU A 150 -13.00 9.89 -0.52
N VAL A 151 -11.83 10.40 -0.16
CA VAL A 151 -11.63 11.86 0.06
C VAL A 151 -11.78 12.67 -1.22
N SER A 152 -11.26 12.17 -2.35
CA SER A 152 -11.21 12.94 -3.60
C SER A 152 -12.54 13.04 -4.35
N ARG A 153 -13.53 12.20 -4.03
CA ARG A 153 -14.77 12.10 -4.81
C ARG A 153 -15.91 12.81 -4.10
N LYS A 154 -16.49 13.82 -4.78
CA LYS A 154 -17.62 14.64 -4.29
C LYS A 154 -18.79 13.80 -3.73
N ARG A 155 -19.09 12.65 -4.33
CA ARG A 155 -20.17 11.74 -3.88
C ARG A 155 -20.02 11.26 -2.43
N TYR A 156 -18.79 11.20 -1.90
CA TYR A 156 -18.51 10.79 -0.52
C TYR A 156 -18.33 11.96 0.45
N ALA A 157 -18.30 13.21 -0.04
CA ALA A 157 -17.97 14.39 0.78
C ALA A 157 -18.86 14.54 2.03
N GLY A 158 -20.15 14.13 1.93
CA GLY A 158 -21.07 14.17 3.07
C GLY A 158 -20.68 13.26 4.24
N LEU A 159 -19.90 12.19 4.00
CA LEU A 159 -19.43 11.28 5.05
C LEU A 159 -18.48 11.98 6.02
N PHE A 160 -17.66 12.88 5.52
CA PHE A 160 -16.64 13.58 6.30
C PHE A 160 -17.23 14.66 7.24
N ARG A 161 -18.54 14.90 7.19
CA ARG A 161 -19.27 15.70 8.19
C ARG A 161 -19.67 14.88 9.41
N LEU A 162 -19.65 13.55 9.30
CA LEU A 162 -19.97 12.65 10.40
C LEU A 162 -18.80 12.55 11.37
N ARG A 163 -19.11 12.29 12.63
CA ARG A 163 -18.07 12.02 13.64
C ARG A 163 -17.32 10.74 13.27
N LYS A 164 -16.01 10.70 13.53
CA LYS A 164 -15.18 9.49 13.31
C LYS A 164 -15.64 8.28 14.13
N THR A 165 -16.43 8.49 15.18
CA THR A 165 -17.02 7.43 16.00
C THR A 165 -18.38 6.93 15.48
N ASP A 166 -18.97 7.57 14.46
CA ASP A 166 -20.27 7.19 13.91
C ASP A 166 -20.13 6.19 12.76
N TYR A 167 -19.59 5.01 13.06
CA TYR A 167 -19.41 3.96 12.05
C TYR A 167 -20.74 3.51 11.41
N LYS A 168 -21.88 3.64 12.12
CA LYS A 168 -23.19 3.29 11.55
C LYS A 168 -23.58 4.29 10.46
N GLY A 169 -23.48 5.60 10.75
CA GLY A 169 -23.73 6.66 9.78
C GLY A 169 -22.81 6.54 8.56
N TRP A 170 -21.53 6.21 8.79
CA TRP A 170 -20.58 5.92 7.72
C TRP A 170 -20.98 4.72 6.87
N ALA A 171 -21.36 3.59 7.47
CA ALA A 171 -21.75 2.38 6.73
C ALA A 171 -22.98 2.63 5.83
N TYR A 172 -24.02 3.28 6.37
CA TYR A 172 -25.20 3.66 5.56
C TYR A 172 -24.87 4.73 4.52
N GLY A 173 -24.03 5.70 4.88
CA GLY A 173 -23.62 6.76 3.97
C GLY A 173 -22.80 6.24 2.79
N LEU A 174 -21.88 5.30 3.00
CA LEU A 174 -21.10 4.65 1.94
C LEU A 174 -22.03 3.96 0.92
N LYS A 175 -23.05 3.25 1.42
CA LYS A 175 -24.07 2.64 0.56
C LYS A 175 -24.88 3.67 -0.21
N ARG A 176 -25.41 4.71 0.45
CA ARG A 176 -26.16 5.79 -0.23
C ARG A 176 -25.30 6.54 -1.25
N ALA A 177 -24.04 6.76 -0.92
CA ALA A 177 -23.07 7.35 -1.82
C ALA A 177 -22.69 6.41 -2.97
N GLY A 178 -23.10 5.14 -2.94
CA GLY A 178 -22.92 4.15 -4.00
C GLY A 178 -21.52 3.55 -4.08
N TYR A 179 -20.92 3.25 -2.92
CA TYR A 179 -19.71 2.42 -2.83
C TYR A 179 -19.97 0.97 -3.28
N ALA A 180 -21.12 0.40 -2.88
CA ALA A 180 -21.51 -0.97 -3.23
C ALA A 180 -22.97 -1.05 -3.68
N THR A 181 -23.27 -2.00 -4.57
CA THR A 181 -24.63 -2.28 -5.08
C THR A 181 -25.47 -3.10 -4.08
N ASP A 182 -24.83 -3.94 -3.27
CA ASP A 182 -25.48 -4.77 -2.25
C ASP A 182 -26.29 -3.95 -1.23
N ARG A 183 -27.59 -4.28 -1.09
CA ARG A 183 -28.51 -3.65 -0.13
C ARG A 183 -28.13 -3.93 1.33
N ARG A 184 -27.48 -5.07 1.61
CA ARG A 184 -27.05 -5.47 2.96
C ARG A 184 -25.64 -4.97 3.31
N TYR A 185 -25.01 -4.19 2.43
CA TYR A 185 -23.65 -3.67 2.64
C TYR A 185 -23.48 -2.95 3.99
N PRO A 186 -24.37 -2.03 4.42
CA PRO A 186 -24.23 -1.39 5.73
C PRO A 186 -24.25 -2.39 6.88
N GLN A 187 -25.16 -3.38 6.84
CA GLN A 187 -25.33 -4.38 7.88
C GLN A 187 -24.13 -5.33 7.94
N LYS A 188 -23.54 -5.69 6.79
CA LYS A 188 -22.30 -6.47 6.72
C LYS A 188 -21.15 -5.74 7.41
N LEU A 189 -20.93 -4.46 7.10
CA LEU A 189 -19.90 -3.65 7.75
C LEU A 189 -20.15 -3.51 9.26
N ILE A 190 -21.37 -3.14 9.66
CA ILE A 190 -21.75 -3.03 11.07
C ILE A 190 -21.54 -4.37 11.81
N GLY A 191 -21.87 -5.49 11.17
CA GLY A 191 -21.67 -6.83 11.71
C GLY A 191 -20.20 -7.15 11.96
N ILE A 192 -19.32 -6.87 10.99
CA ILE A 192 -17.86 -7.05 11.13
C ILE A 192 -17.32 -6.15 12.25
N ILE A 193 -17.71 -4.88 12.27
CA ILE A 193 -17.27 -3.90 13.28
C ILE A 193 -17.62 -4.35 14.69
N LYS A 194 -18.87 -4.81 14.90
CA LYS A 194 -19.32 -5.33 16.19
C LYS A 194 -18.60 -6.63 16.56
N LYS A 195 -18.55 -7.60 15.64
CA LYS A 195 -17.97 -8.93 15.87
C LYS A 195 -16.52 -8.87 16.34
N TYR A 196 -15.74 -7.93 15.78
CA TYR A 196 -14.31 -7.79 16.09
C TYR A 196 -13.99 -6.57 16.96
N ASN A 197 -15.01 -5.91 17.52
CA ASN A 197 -14.88 -4.71 18.35
C ASN A 197 -13.96 -3.64 17.72
N LEU A 198 -14.17 -3.34 16.43
CA LEU A 198 -13.27 -2.48 15.66
C LEU A 198 -13.36 -1.00 16.08
N THR A 199 -14.42 -0.60 16.78
CA THR A 199 -14.58 0.76 17.32
C THR A 199 -13.50 1.16 18.31
N ARG A 200 -12.76 0.18 18.88
CA ARG A 200 -11.59 0.46 19.72
C ARG A 200 -10.52 1.28 18.97
N TYR A 201 -10.44 1.10 17.65
CA TYR A 201 -9.46 1.78 16.81
C TYR A 201 -9.87 3.22 16.47
N ASP A 202 -11.16 3.56 16.53
CA ASP A 202 -11.67 4.90 16.17
C ASP A 202 -11.29 5.99 17.17
N ARG A 203 -10.84 5.59 18.36
CA ARG A 203 -10.42 6.47 19.45
C ARG A 203 -8.90 6.58 19.58
N VAL A 204 -8.16 5.75 18.84
CA VAL A 204 -6.71 5.72 18.91
C VAL A 204 -6.17 6.94 18.17
N LYS A 205 -5.57 7.84 18.92
CA LYS A 205 -4.70 8.87 18.34
C LYS A 205 -3.34 8.21 18.12
N THR A 206 -2.76 8.36 16.93
CA THR A 206 -1.34 8.05 16.77
C THR A 206 -0.59 8.97 17.74
N LYS A 207 0.12 8.40 18.73
CA LYS A 207 1.12 9.19 19.45
C LYS A 207 2.04 9.75 18.37
N LYS A 208 2.15 11.08 18.28
CA LYS A 208 3.29 11.69 17.61
C LYS A 208 4.48 11.10 18.33
N ASN A 209 5.21 10.18 17.71
CA ASN A 209 6.56 9.94 18.20
C ASN A 209 7.16 11.33 18.22
N LYS A 210 7.53 11.81 19.41
CA LYS A 210 8.59 12.79 19.53
C LYS A 210 9.79 12.08 18.93
N VAL A 211 9.89 12.04 17.61
CA VAL A 211 11.17 11.91 16.94
C VAL A 211 11.95 13.03 17.61
N SER A 212 12.96 12.65 18.40
CA SER A 212 13.94 13.58 18.94
C SER A 212 14.21 14.60 17.85
N LYS A 213 14.04 15.91 18.16
CA LYS A 213 14.23 17.01 17.21
C LYS A 213 15.40 16.63 16.28
N PRO A 214 15.18 16.38 14.97
CA PRO A 214 16.30 16.15 14.09
C PRO A 214 17.16 17.42 14.19
N THR A 215 18.44 17.24 14.52
CA THR A 215 19.43 18.30 14.48
C THR A 215 19.35 18.94 13.10
N TYR A 216 18.91 20.19 13.06
CA TYR A 216 18.68 20.94 11.84
C TYR A 216 19.99 21.05 11.06
N SER A 217 20.10 20.32 9.95
CA SER A 217 21.06 20.66 8.89
C SER A 217 20.37 21.65 7.97
N THR A 218 21.06 22.73 7.64
CA THR A 218 20.60 23.86 6.81
C THR A 218 19.89 23.44 5.52
N GLY A 219 18.56 23.66 5.48
CA GLY A 219 17.76 24.12 4.34
C GLY A 219 17.78 23.33 3.03
N ASN A 220 17.13 22.16 2.98
CA ASN A 220 16.78 21.52 1.71
C ASN A 220 15.30 21.84 1.35
N TYR A 221 15.08 22.40 0.16
CA TYR A 221 13.74 22.62 -0.39
C TYR A 221 13.41 21.60 -1.47
N TYR A 222 12.16 21.17 -1.52
CA TYR A 222 11.61 20.35 -2.59
C TYR A 222 10.58 21.12 -3.40
N LYS A 223 10.76 21.16 -4.72
CA LYS A 223 9.80 21.74 -5.65
C LYS A 223 8.75 20.71 -6.01
N VAL A 224 7.50 20.96 -5.63
CA VAL A 224 6.34 20.11 -5.92
C VAL A 224 6.23 19.87 -7.42
N GLN A 225 6.19 18.60 -7.82
CA GLN A 225 6.05 18.16 -9.19
C GLN A 225 4.60 17.79 -9.50
N LYS A 226 4.27 17.69 -10.79
CA LYS A 226 2.96 17.24 -11.23
C LYS A 226 2.68 15.83 -10.71
N GLY A 227 1.65 15.69 -9.87
CA GLY A 227 1.25 14.42 -9.28
C GLY A 227 1.73 14.21 -7.84
N ASP A 228 2.52 15.14 -7.29
CA ASP A 228 2.89 15.09 -5.88
C ASP A 228 1.70 15.35 -4.96
N THR A 229 1.72 14.67 -3.83
CA THR A 229 0.88 14.94 -2.67
C THR A 229 1.79 15.18 -1.47
N LEU A 230 1.26 15.80 -0.41
CA LEU A 230 2.02 15.91 0.84
C LEU A 230 2.54 14.55 1.30
N TYR A 231 1.77 13.49 1.12
CA TYR A 231 2.17 12.14 1.46
C TYR A 231 3.29 11.59 0.58
N SER A 232 3.23 11.75 -0.76
CA SER A 232 4.33 11.27 -1.63
C SER A 232 5.65 11.92 -1.26
N ILE A 233 5.59 13.22 -0.94
CA ILE A 233 6.73 14.01 -0.49
C ILE A 233 7.17 13.57 0.92
N SER A 234 6.23 13.41 1.85
CA SER A 234 6.56 12.99 3.22
C SER A 234 7.22 11.61 3.23
N ARG A 235 6.77 10.68 2.37
CA ARG A 235 7.42 9.37 2.17
C ARG A 235 8.80 9.49 1.56
N LYS A 236 8.96 10.33 0.53
CA LYS A 236 10.24 10.57 -0.15
C LYS A 236 11.32 11.04 0.83
N PHE A 237 10.92 11.88 1.79
CA PHE A 237 11.83 12.48 2.74
C PHE A 237 11.74 11.91 4.16
N LYS A 238 10.93 10.86 4.35
CA LYS A 238 10.70 10.19 5.64
C LYS A 238 10.26 11.12 6.77
N ILE A 239 9.53 12.17 6.43
CA ILE A 239 8.87 13.08 7.36
C ILE A 239 7.38 12.76 7.40
N SER A 240 6.70 13.11 8.50
CA SER A 240 5.24 12.97 8.53
C SER A 240 4.57 14.06 7.68
N VAL A 241 3.37 13.79 7.16
CA VAL A 241 2.58 14.83 6.48
C VAL A 241 2.32 16.00 7.40
N ASP A 242 2.04 15.73 8.68
CA ASP A 242 1.84 16.78 9.68
C ASP A 242 3.09 17.63 9.89
N GLN A 243 4.27 17.02 9.99
CA GLN A 243 5.56 17.74 10.09
C GLN A 243 5.82 18.56 8.82
N LEU A 244 5.59 17.97 7.64
CA LEU A 244 5.72 18.66 6.37
C LEU A 244 4.77 19.86 6.28
N LYS A 245 3.55 19.75 6.82
CA LYS A 245 2.59 20.85 6.88
C LYS A 245 2.99 21.91 7.88
N GLU A 246 3.39 21.51 9.07
CA GLU A 246 3.79 22.39 10.17
C GLU A 246 4.99 23.24 9.76
N VAL A 247 6.03 22.62 9.20
CA VAL A 247 7.26 23.31 8.77
C VAL A 247 7.04 24.24 7.57
N ASN A 248 5.97 24.02 6.80
CA ASN A 248 5.61 24.83 5.63
C ASN A 248 4.36 25.71 5.84
N GLY A 249 3.84 25.81 7.08
CA GLY A 249 2.65 26.60 7.40
C GLY A 249 1.38 26.17 6.64
N LEU A 250 1.29 24.92 6.19
CA LEU A 250 0.19 24.43 5.36
C LEU A 250 -1.03 24.07 6.21
N LYS A 251 -2.12 24.82 6.00
CA LYS A 251 -3.40 24.56 6.68
C LYS A 251 -4.21 23.43 6.04
N SER A 252 -3.91 23.07 4.79
CA SER A 252 -4.64 22.06 4.02
C SER A 252 -3.67 21.07 3.36
N ASN A 253 -4.22 20.06 2.67
CA ASN A 253 -3.43 19.09 1.91
C ASN A 253 -3.21 19.50 0.45
N ALA A 254 -3.68 20.69 0.06
CA ALA A 254 -3.51 21.21 -1.29
C ALA A 254 -2.05 21.62 -1.53
N LEU A 255 -1.51 21.21 -2.67
CA LEU A 255 -0.19 21.60 -3.14
C LEU A 255 -0.31 22.17 -4.55
N SER A 256 0.46 23.21 -4.84
CA SER A 256 0.57 23.78 -6.18
C SER A 256 1.81 23.24 -6.87
N ILE A 257 1.71 22.90 -8.15
CA ILE A 257 2.88 22.51 -8.94
C ILE A 257 3.87 23.68 -8.94
N GLY A 258 5.13 23.40 -8.64
CA GLY A 258 6.18 24.40 -8.51
C GLY A 258 6.30 25.04 -7.12
N GLN A 259 5.41 24.73 -6.19
CA GLN A 259 5.52 25.16 -4.79
C GLN A 259 6.79 24.59 -4.17
N HIS A 260 7.55 25.41 -3.43
CA HIS A 260 8.71 24.95 -2.67
C HIS A 260 8.26 24.56 -1.27
N LEU A 261 8.60 23.35 -0.86
CA LEU A 261 8.39 22.86 0.49
C LEU A 261 9.73 22.69 1.17
N LEU A 262 9.87 23.25 2.36
CA LEU A 262 10.96 22.98 3.27
C LEU A 262 10.87 21.52 3.71
N ILE A 263 11.97 20.79 3.52
CA ILE A 263 12.13 19.38 3.83
C ILE A 263 13.22 19.26 4.89
N ASN A 264 12.80 19.05 6.15
CA ASN A 264 13.66 18.92 7.32
C ASN A 264 13.24 17.71 8.16
#